data_AF-A0A1A3EFN3-F1
#
_entry.id   AF-A0A1A3EFN3-F1
#
_cell.length_a   1.000
_cell.length_b   1.000
_cell.length_c   1.000
_cell.angle_alpha   90.00
_cell.angle_beta   90.00
_cell.angle_gamma   90.00
#
_symmetry.space_group_name_H-M   'P 1'
#
loop_
_entity.id
_entity.type
_entity.pdbx_description
1 polymer ?
#
loop_
_entity_poly.entity_id
_entity_poly.type
_entity_poly.pdbx_seq_one_letter_code
_entity_poly.pdbx_strand_id
1 'polypeptide(L)'
;MLIEPSRSWRSIDLGPILSGQWSPPQPAVGARRDGIGLFYPRKMHSVASESEAGKTWLAISTAYHELRQGNSVLYIDFEDDENGIVGRLLTFHTPHEWIRERFHYKRPTQSVNTEINLADLYETVEQHNPTLAVIDDQTGRTTMRPRGNFLRRRRPPLPPRRHQ
;
A
#
# COMPACT_ATOMS: atom_id res chain seq x y z
N MET A 1 -19.31 -19.76 -28.00
CA MET A 1 -19.92 -19.15 -26.81
C MET A 1 -20.12 -17.68 -27.13
N LEU A 2 -21.36 -17.25 -27.40
CA LEU A 2 -21.64 -15.84 -27.66
C LEU A 2 -21.59 -15.09 -26.33
N ILE A 3 -20.75 -14.05 -26.24
CA ILE A 3 -20.71 -13.16 -25.09
C ILE A 3 -21.93 -12.25 -25.23
N GLU A 4 -22.92 -12.42 -24.36
CA GLU A 4 -24.08 -11.52 -24.29
C GLU A 4 -23.60 -10.06 -24.09
N PRO A 5 -24.14 -9.09 -24.83
CA PRO A 5 -23.72 -7.70 -24.70
C PRO A 5 -24.07 -7.16 -23.30
N SER A 6 -23.04 -6.67 -22.59
CA SER A 6 -23.21 -6.13 -21.23
C SER A 6 -24.00 -4.81 -21.24
N ARG A 7 -25.09 -4.74 -20.47
CA ARG A 7 -25.91 -3.52 -20.32
C ARG A 7 -25.41 -2.64 -19.15
N SER A 8 -24.17 -2.16 -19.24
CA SER A 8 -23.46 -1.43 -18.16
C SER A 8 -24.09 -0.09 -17.74
N TRP A 9 -25.02 0.46 -18.54
CA TRP A 9 -25.68 1.74 -18.29
C TRP A 9 -27.04 1.61 -17.61
N ARG A 10 -27.51 0.39 -17.32
CA ARG A 10 -28.74 0.21 -16.56
C ARG A 10 -28.53 0.58 -15.11
N SER A 11 -29.55 1.22 -14.52
CA SER A 11 -29.59 1.45 -13.08
C SER A 11 -29.40 0.13 -12.33
N ILE A 12 -28.55 0.18 -11.30
CA ILE A 12 -28.33 -0.93 -10.38
C ILE A 12 -29.38 -0.83 -9.26
N ASP A 13 -29.91 -1.96 -8.81
CA ASP A 13 -30.76 -1.99 -7.61
C ASP A 13 -29.91 -1.68 -6.36
N LEU A 14 -30.24 -0.58 -5.70
CA LEU A 14 -29.56 -0.10 -4.50
C LEU A 14 -30.18 -0.63 -3.21
N GLY A 15 -31.31 -1.34 -3.27
CA GLY A 15 -32.03 -1.88 -2.11
C GLY A 15 -31.13 -2.62 -1.09
N PRO A 16 -30.22 -3.51 -1.52
CA PRO A 16 -29.29 -4.18 -0.61
C PRO A 16 -28.35 -3.23 0.16
N ILE A 17 -27.88 -2.15 -0.46
CA ILE A 17 -27.01 -1.15 0.19
C ILE A 17 -27.80 -0.34 1.21
N LEU A 18 -29.03 0.04 0.84
CA LEU A 18 -29.94 0.84 1.67
C LEU A 18 -30.51 0.06 2.87
N SER A 19 -30.41 -1.27 2.87
CA SER A 19 -30.84 -2.13 3.99
C SER A 19 -29.97 -2.01 5.25
N GLY A 20 -28.85 -1.28 5.19
CA GLY A 20 -27.92 -1.11 6.30
C GLY A 20 -26.98 -2.31 6.54
N GLN A 21 -27.06 -3.36 5.72
CA GLN A 21 -26.18 -4.53 5.81
C GLN A 21 -24.77 -4.30 5.24
N TRP A 22 -24.56 -3.18 4.52
CA TRP A 22 -23.25 -2.81 3.97
C TRP A 22 -22.44 -1.99 4.97
N SER A 23 -21.19 -2.39 5.18
CA SER A 23 -20.21 -1.61 5.96
C SER A 23 -19.14 -1.01 5.04
N PRO A 24 -18.86 0.31 5.13
CA PRO A 24 -17.83 0.92 4.32
C PRO A 24 -16.45 0.36 4.69
N PRO A 25 -15.56 0.16 3.70
CA PRO A 25 -14.16 -0.13 3.99
C PRO A 25 -13.59 0.97 4.88
N GLN A 26 -12.70 0.61 5.81
CA GLN A 26 -12.02 1.57 6.67
C GLN A 26 -10.62 1.87 6.12
N PRO A 27 -10.17 3.13 6.14
CA PRO A 27 -8.81 3.45 5.78
C PRO A 27 -7.87 2.99 6.91
N ALA A 28 -6.79 2.32 6.57
CA ALA A 28 -5.90 1.68 7.54
C ALA A 28 -4.41 1.87 7.25
N VAL A 29 -4.06 2.49 6.12
CA VAL A 29 -2.67 2.69 5.69
C VAL A 29 -2.28 4.15 5.90
N GLY A 30 -1.08 4.38 6.42
CA GLY A 30 -0.59 5.73 6.75
C GLY A 30 -1.40 6.35 7.89
N ALA A 31 -1.52 5.62 9.01
CA ALA A 31 -2.31 6.05 10.15
C ALA A 31 -1.88 7.44 10.67
N ARG A 32 -2.85 8.34 10.79
CA ARG A 32 -2.70 9.63 11.47
C ARG A 32 -2.56 9.40 12.99
N ARG A 33 -2.31 10.48 13.74
CA ARG A 33 -2.18 10.44 15.21
C ARG A 33 -3.43 9.91 15.93
N ASP A 34 -4.60 10.04 15.34
CA ASP A 34 -5.87 9.52 15.85
C ASP A 34 -6.11 8.04 15.48
N GLY A 35 -5.15 7.38 14.82
CA GLY A 35 -5.23 5.99 14.40
C GLY A 35 -6.00 5.75 13.11
N ILE A 36 -6.56 6.80 12.48
CA ILE A 36 -7.30 6.66 11.22
C ILE A 36 -6.32 6.68 10.05
N GLY A 37 -6.41 5.70 9.15
CA GLY A 37 -5.59 5.65 7.94
C GLY A 37 -5.91 6.79 6.96
N LEU A 38 -4.92 7.15 6.15
CA LEU A 38 -5.11 8.05 5.01
C LEU A 38 -5.60 7.29 3.77
N PHE A 39 -5.17 6.03 3.61
CA PHE A 39 -5.43 5.24 2.42
C PHE A 39 -6.17 3.96 2.72
N TYR A 40 -7.03 3.57 1.77
CA TYR A 40 -7.78 2.32 1.83
C TYR A 40 -6.94 1.14 1.38
N PRO A 41 -6.86 0.06 2.18
CA PRO A 41 -6.18 -1.13 1.77
C PRO A 41 -6.74 -1.71 0.46
N ARG A 42 -5.90 -2.31 -0.39
CA ARG A 42 -6.31 -2.97 -1.65
C ARG A 42 -6.95 -2.03 -2.68
N LYS A 43 -6.68 -0.73 -2.56
CA LYS A 43 -7.10 0.29 -3.52
C LYS A 43 -5.89 1.02 -4.06
N MET A 44 -6.04 1.53 -5.26
CA MET A 44 -5.06 2.41 -5.87
C MET A 44 -5.46 3.85 -5.56
N HIS A 45 -4.54 4.62 -4.99
CA HIS A 45 -4.75 6.04 -4.71
C HIS A 45 -3.79 6.85 -5.57
N SER A 46 -4.22 8.02 -6.03
CA SER A 46 -3.35 8.97 -6.72
C SER A 46 -3.30 10.26 -5.89
N VAL A 47 -2.10 10.68 -5.51
CA VAL A 47 -1.87 12.00 -4.89
C VAL A 47 -1.36 12.95 -5.96
N ALA A 48 -2.05 14.07 -6.14
CA ALA A 48 -1.68 15.13 -7.06
C ALA A 48 -1.63 16.47 -6.32
N SER A 49 -0.64 17.27 -6.68
CA SER A 49 -0.44 18.63 -6.19
C SER A 49 0.56 19.36 -7.09
N GLU A 50 0.72 20.67 -6.89
CA GLU A 50 1.78 21.46 -7.51
C GLU A 50 3.17 20.91 -7.17
N SER A 51 4.17 21.31 -7.96
CA SER A 51 5.56 21.01 -7.62
C SER A 51 5.88 21.55 -6.24
N GLU A 52 6.73 20.85 -5.50
CA GLU A 52 7.21 21.27 -4.16
C GLU A 52 6.13 21.35 -3.05
N ALA A 53 4.87 21.02 -3.33
CA ALA A 53 3.79 21.01 -2.35
C ALA A 53 3.82 19.81 -1.36
N GLY A 54 4.96 19.13 -1.22
CA GLY A 54 5.19 18.13 -0.16
C GLY A 54 4.70 16.70 -0.43
N LYS A 55 4.49 16.28 -1.69
CA LYS A 55 4.07 14.89 -2.01
C LYS A 55 5.04 13.83 -1.48
N THR A 56 6.34 14.03 -1.72
CA THR A 56 7.39 13.15 -1.21
C THR A 56 7.34 13.07 0.31
N TRP A 57 7.16 14.20 1.01
CA TRP A 57 7.00 14.18 2.48
C TRP A 57 5.76 13.43 2.94
N LEU A 58 4.64 13.54 2.23
CA LEU A 58 3.44 12.73 2.51
C LEU A 58 3.72 11.23 2.30
N ALA A 59 4.40 10.87 1.21
CA ALA A 59 4.76 9.49 0.91
C ALA A 59 5.71 8.90 1.98
N ILE A 60 6.76 9.64 2.35
CA ILE A 60 7.73 9.26 3.38
C ILE A 60 7.06 9.17 4.76
N SER A 61 6.19 10.11 5.12
CA SER A 61 5.43 10.05 6.37
C SER A 61 4.54 8.80 6.40
N THR A 62 3.85 8.48 5.30
CA THR A 62 3.02 7.27 5.18
C THR A 62 3.88 6.01 5.34
N ALA A 63 5.03 5.95 4.67
CA ALA A 63 5.98 4.84 4.79
C ALA A 63 6.49 4.68 6.23
N TYR A 64 6.90 5.77 6.88
CA TYR A 64 7.31 5.78 8.29
C TYR A 64 6.24 5.19 9.20
N HIS A 65 4.97 5.58 9.02
CA HIS A 65 3.86 5.07 9.82
C HIS A 65 3.61 3.58 9.63
N GLU A 66 3.84 3.04 8.43
CA GLU A 66 3.77 1.59 8.18
C GLU A 66 4.96 0.85 8.81
N LEU A 67 6.19 1.36 8.63
CA LEU A 67 7.40 0.77 9.23
C LEU A 67 7.30 0.72 10.77
N ARG A 68 6.74 1.77 11.36
CA ARG A 68 6.47 1.89 12.82
C ARG A 68 5.44 0.87 13.32
N GLN A 69 4.50 0.47 12.48
CA GLN A 69 3.55 -0.60 12.78
C GLN A 69 4.15 -2.00 12.55
N GLY A 70 5.41 -2.09 12.14
CA GLY A 70 6.10 -3.35 11.85
C GLY A 70 5.81 -3.88 10.44
N ASN A 71 5.20 -3.08 9.57
CA ASN A 71 4.90 -3.47 8.20
C ASN A 71 6.08 -3.17 7.26
N SER A 72 6.11 -3.86 6.11
CA SER A 72 7.04 -3.57 5.02
C SER A 72 6.47 -2.58 4.01
N VAL A 73 7.35 -1.78 3.43
CA VAL A 73 7.05 -0.76 2.42
C VAL A 73 7.91 -1.02 1.20
N LEU A 74 7.31 -0.96 0.02
CA LEU A 74 8.00 -0.91 -1.26
C LEU A 74 7.96 0.54 -1.78
N TYR A 75 9.11 1.15 -2.01
CA TYR A 75 9.21 2.52 -2.53
C TYR A 75 9.89 2.48 -3.90
N ILE A 76 9.17 2.88 -4.95
CA ILE A 76 9.68 2.96 -6.32
C ILE A 76 9.82 4.44 -6.67
N ASP A 77 11.05 4.87 -6.87
CA ASP A 77 11.44 6.26 -7.03
C ASP A 77 11.96 6.53 -8.44
N PHE A 78 11.34 7.48 -9.14
CA PHE A 78 11.78 8.00 -10.42
C PHE A 78 12.30 9.43 -10.34
N GLU A 79 12.20 10.07 -9.16
CA GLU A 79 12.30 11.52 -8.99
C GLU A 79 13.56 11.98 -8.29
N ASP A 80 13.97 11.24 -7.26
CA ASP A 80 15.09 11.59 -6.42
C ASP A 80 16.16 10.49 -6.50
N ASP A 81 17.00 10.41 -5.46
CA ASP A 81 17.92 9.32 -5.22
C ASP A 81 17.77 8.72 -3.82
N GLU A 82 18.48 7.60 -3.62
CA GLU A 82 18.48 6.87 -2.37
C GLU A 82 18.94 7.71 -1.17
N ASN A 83 19.86 8.67 -1.37
CA ASN A 83 20.35 9.54 -0.29
C ASN A 83 19.27 10.52 0.12
N GLY A 84 18.57 11.11 -0.84
CA GLY A 84 17.44 12.00 -0.61
C GLY A 84 16.30 11.28 0.12
N ILE A 85 15.89 10.13 -0.36
CA ILE A 85 14.77 9.37 0.21
C ILE A 85 15.10 8.82 1.60
N VAL A 86 16.24 8.13 1.76
CA VAL A 86 16.66 7.58 3.06
C VAL A 86 16.97 8.70 4.04
N GLY A 87 17.64 9.77 3.61
CA GLY A 87 17.91 10.94 4.44
C GLY A 87 16.62 11.56 5.02
N ARG A 88 15.58 11.74 4.19
CA ARG A 88 14.28 12.23 4.66
C ARG A 88 13.62 11.26 5.63
N LEU A 89 13.67 9.95 5.38
CA LEU A 89 13.13 8.95 6.30
C LEU A 89 13.84 8.97 7.66
N LEU A 90 15.16 9.21 7.68
CA LEU A 90 15.95 9.36 8.91
C LEU A 90 15.57 10.61 9.72
N THR A 91 15.05 11.68 9.09
CA THR A 91 14.58 12.86 9.85
C THR A 91 13.39 12.57 10.77
N PHE A 92 12.65 11.47 10.52
CA PHE A 92 11.63 10.94 11.42
C PHE A 92 12.20 10.11 12.57
N HIS A 93 13.53 10.07 12.73
CA HIS A 93 14.24 9.20 13.67
C HIS A 93 13.90 7.72 13.46
N THR A 94 13.72 7.33 12.19
CA THR A 94 13.43 5.95 11.82
C THR A 94 14.63 5.07 12.17
N PRO A 95 14.45 4.01 12.99
CA PRO A 95 15.55 3.10 13.32
C PRO A 95 16.13 2.43 12.08
N HIS A 96 17.46 2.32 12.02
CA HIS A 96 18.17 1.81 10.84
C HIS A 96 17.77 0.37 10.50
N GLU A 97 17.48 -0.44 11.52
CA GLU A 97 17.03 -1.82 11.36
C GLU A 97 15.66 -1.90 10.69
N TRP A 98 14.76 -0.95 10.92
CA TRP A 98 13.47 -0.90 10.21
C TRP A 98 13.67 -0.62 8.73
N ILE A 99 14.57 0.30 8.40
CA ILE A 99 14.89 0.63 7.02
C ILE A 99 15.50 -0.60 6.32
N ARG A 100 16.50 -1.24 6.94
CA ARG A 100 17.17 -2.42 6.38
C ARG A 100 16.24 -3.61 6.17
N GLU A 101 15.34 -3.87 7.10
CA GLU A 101 14.51 -5.08 7.08
C GLU A 101 13.20 -4.91 6.31
N ARG A 102 12.65 -3.69 6.27
CA ARG A 102 11.26 -3.46 5.87
C ARG A 102 11.04 -2.31 4.88
N PHE A 103 12.07 -1.51 4.57
CA PHE A 103 11.97 -0.46 3.56
C PHE A 103 12.67 -0.88 2.26
N HIS A 104 11.91 -1.44 1.33
CA HIS A 104 12.41 -1.95 0.06
C HIS A 104 12.37 -0.85 -0.99
N TYR A 105 13.49 -0.16 -1.15
CA TYR A 105 13.66 0.91 -2.14
C TYR A 105 14.10 0.37 -3.51
N LYS A 106 13.52 0.89 -4.59
CA LYS A 106 13.94 0.63 -5.97
C LYS A 106 13.97 1.96 -6.73
N ARG A 107 15.02 2.16 -7.52
CA ARG A 107 15.18 3.30 -8.43
C ARG A 107 15.38 2.81 -9.87
N PRO A 108 14.30 2.44 -10.57
CA PRO A 108 14.43 1.81 -11.87
C PRO A 108 14.94 2.82 -12.91
N THR A 109 15.98 2.44 -13.65
CA THR A 109 16.49 3.18 -14.82
C THR A 109 16.05 2.55 -16.14
N GLN A 110 15.34 1.42 -16.07
CA GLN A 110 14.88 0.62 -17.19
C GLN A 110 13.38 0.34 -17.08
N SER A 111 12.75 0.01 -18.21
CA SER A 111 11.32 -0.36 -18.25
C SER A 111 11.06 -1.60 -17.41
N VAL A 112 9.97 -1.59 -16.65
CA VAL A 112 9.52 -2.76 -15.88
C VAL A 112 9.12 -3.92 -16.80
N ASN A 113 8.76 -3.68 -18.06
CA ASN A 113 8.12 -4.68 -18.93
C ASN A 113 9.03 -5.82 -19.42
N THR A 114 10.30 -5.84 -19.03
CA THR A 114 11.17 -7.00 -19.27
C THR A 114 10.88 -8.10 -18.24
N GLU A 115 11.01 -9.38 -18.63
CA GLU A 115 10.77 -10.50 -17.72
C GLU A 115 11.61 -10.42 -16.43
N ILE A 116 12.88 -10.00 -16.53
CA ILE A 116 13.80 -9.88 -15.38
C ILE A 116 13.32 -8.79 -14.41
N ASN A 117 13.03 -7.59 -14.90
CA ASN A 117 12.58 -6.49 -14.03
C ASN A 117 11.21 -6.77 -13.37
N LEU A 118 10.32 -7.48 -14.07
CA LEU A 118 9.07 -7.97 -13.47
C LEU A 118 9.34 -9.01 -12.37
N ALA A 119 10.26 -9.95 -12.60
CA ALA A 119 10.64 -10.96 -11.62
C ALA A 119 11.19 -10.32 -10.35
N ASP A 120 12.09 -9.35 -10.45
CA ASP A 120 12.66 -8.63 -9.29
C ASP A 120 11.59 -7.88 -8.48
N LEU A 121 10.58 -7.33 -9.15
CA LEU A 121 9.45 -6.67 -8.50
C LEU A 121 8.55 -7.69 -7.80
N TYR A 122 8.21 -8.79 -8.46
CA TYR A 122 7.40 -9.87 -7.88
C TYR A 122 8.08 -10.50 -6.68
N GLU A 123 9.38 -10.80 -6.77
CA GLU A 123 10.16 -11.36 -5.67
C GLU A 123 10.05 -10.48 -4.42
N THR A 124 10.21 -9.16 -4.57
CA THR A 124 10.09 -8.22 -3.44
C THR A 124 8.70 -8.27 -2.82
N VAL A 125 7.65 -8.31 -3.65
CA VAL A 125 6.25 -8.36 -3.19
C VAL A 125 5.95 -9.69 -2.49
N GLU A 126 6.45 -10.81 -3.02
CA GLU A 126 6.21 -12.15 -2.48
C GLU A 126 6.99 -12.42 -1.19
N GLN A 127 8.26 -12.03 -1.13
CA GLN A 127 9.12 -12.26 0.03
C GLN A 127 8.75 -11.36 1.21
N HIS A 128 8.44 -10.09 0.96
CA HIS A 128 8.28 -9.11 2.03
C HIS A 128 6.85 -8.66 2.28
N ASN A 129 5.91 -8.99 1.38
CA ASN A 129 4.47 -8.72 1.53
C ASN A 129 4.17 -7.29 2.03
N PRO A 130 4.61 -6.25 1.32
CA PRO A 130 4.47 -4.87 1.78
C PRO A 130 3.00 -4.45 1.88
N THR A 131 2.67 -3.71 2.94
CA THR A 131 1.33 -3.12 3.12
C THR A 131 1.16 -1.82 2.36
N LEU A 132 2.26 -1.24 1.86
CA LEU A 132 2.27 -0.03 1.05
C LEU A 132 3.31 -0.18 -0.06
N ALA A 133 2.88 -0.02 -1.30
CA ALA A 133 3.77 0.27 -2.43
C ALA A 133 3.55 1.73 -2.85
N VAL A 134 4.62 2.52 -2.86
CA VAL A 134 4.67 3.90 -3.38
C VAL A 134 5.33 3.88 -4.75
N ILE A 135 4.72 4.56 -5.72
CA ILE A 135 5.36 4.92 -6.99
C ILE A 135 5.41 6.44 -7.01
N ASP A 136 6.61 7.00 -6.94
CA ASP A 136 6.86 8.44 -6.94
C ASP A 136 7.39 8.86 -8.32
N ASP A 137 6.66 9.76 -8.98
CA ASP A 137 6.89 10.21 -10.36
C ASP A 137 6.49 11.70 -10.52
N GLN A 138 7.22 12.42 -11.37
CA GLN A 138 7.16 13.86 -11.67
C GLN A 138 5.81 14.27 -12.25
N THR A 139 5.08 13.33 -12.84
CA THR A 139 3.77 13.60 -13.46
C THR A 139 2.65 13.93 -12.45
N GLY A 140 2.98 14.12 -11.16
CA GLY A 140 2.05 14.53 -10.13
C GLY A 140 1.07 13.42 -9.74
N ARG A 141 1.48 12.16 -9.91
CA ARG A 141 0.67 10.98 -9.58
C ARG A 141 1.46 10.01 -8.73
N THR A 142 1.44 10.20 -7.42
CA THR A 142 1.91 9.16 -6.51
C THR A 142 0.88 8.05 -6.44
N THR A 143 1.23 6.85 -6.91
CA THR A 143 0.31 5.69 -6.84
C THR A 143 0.58 4.85 -5.61
N MET A 144 -0.39 4.79 -4.68
CA MET A 144 -0.29 3.91 -3.50
C MET A 144 -1.13 2.66 -3.68
N ARG A 145 -0.51 1.47 -3.58
CA ARG A 145 -1.20 0.17 -3.60
C ARG A 145 -0.92 -0.61 -2.32
N PRO A 146 -1.88 -0.66 -1.39
CA PRO A 146 -1.79 -1.59 -0.27
C PRO A 146 -2.28 -2.98 -0.69
N ARG A 147 -1.62 -4.07 -0.29
CA ARG A 147 -2.20 -5.42 -0.41
C ARG A 147 -2.53 -6.01 0.96
N GLY A 148 -3.49 -6.93 0.97
CA GLY A 148 -3.86 -7.77 2.11
C GLY A 148 -3.61 -9.24 1.79
N ASN A 149 -3.12 -9.97 2.80
CA ASN A 149 -2.70 -11.37 2.79
C ASN A 149 -3.49 -12.30 1.85
N PHE A 150 -2.81 -12.83 0.83
CA PHE A 150 -3.16 -14.12 0.23
C PHE A 150 -2.53 -15.21 1.10
N LEU A 151 -3.33 -15.77 2.01
CA LEU A 151 -3.33 -17.16 2.49
C LEU A 151 -4.09 -17.18 3.81
N ARG A 152 -5.21 -17.90 3.81
CA ARG A 152 -5.95 -18.29 5.02
C ARG A 152 -4.99 -18.95 6.02
N ARG A 153 -4.59 -18.25 7.08
CA ARG A 153 -4.18 -18.95 8.31
C ARG A 153 -5.47 -19.42 8.99
N ARG A 154 -5.73 -20.74 8.95
CA ARG A 154 -6.75 -21.37 9.78
C ARG A 154 -6.43 -21.04 11.24
N ARG A 155 -7.38 -20.48 11.99
CA ARG A 155 -7.25 -20.37 13.45
C ARG A 155 -7.03 -21.79 14.02
N PRO A 156 -6.09 -22.03 14.94
CA PRO A 156 -6.11 -23.26 15.71
C PRO A 156 -7.38 -23.29 16.57
N PRO A 157 -7.97 -24.47 16.82
CA PRO A 157 -9.14 -24.59 17.68
C PRO A 157 -8.80 -24.16 19.11
N LEU A 158 -9.74 -23.48 19.76
CA LEU A 158 -9.64 -23.13 21.18
C LEU A 158 -9.56 -24.40 22.03
N PRO A 159 -8.74 -24.43 23.10
CA PRO A 159 -8.75 -25.55 24.04
C PRO A 159 -10.12 -25.64 24.76
N PRO A 160 -10.55 -26.85 25.15
CA PRO A 160 -11.84 -27.03 25.81
C PRO A 160 -11.89 -26.24 27.12
N ARG A 161 -12.97 -25.48 27.31
CA ARG A 161 -13.24 -24.80 28.58
C ARG A 161 -13.38 -25.88 29.66
N ARG A 162 -12.49 -25.87 30.65
CA ARG A 162 -12.70 -26.60 31.90
C ARG A 162 -13.82 -25.90 32.65
N HIS A 163 -14.93 -26.59 32.84
CA HIS A 163 -15.93 -26.20 33.81
C HIS A 163 -15.34 -26.43 35.21
N GLN A 164 -15.21 -25.35 35.98
CA GLN A 164 -15.36 -25.37 37.43
C GLN A 164 -16.73 -24.78 37.74
#